data_AF-A0A2T7EFZ7-F1
#
_entry.id   AF-A0A2T7EFZ7-F1
#
_cell.length_a   1.000
_cell.length_b   1.000
_cell.length_c   1.000
_cell.angle_alpha   90.00
_cell.angle_beta   90.00
_cell.angle_gamma   90.00
#
_symmetry.space_group_name_H-M   'P 1'
#
loop_
_entity.id
_entity.type
_entity.pdbx_description
1 polymer ?
#
loop_
_entity_poly.entity_id
_entity_poly.type
_entity_poly.pdbx_seq_one_letter_code
_entity_poly.pdbx_strand_id
1 'polypeptide(L)'
;MIRSFAVLLIMALAAVVIVPPVATVGQAGLPARRSRFLSANALPSYECSKKSASVCLEPGSPGATCCGGQCVDTVSSPYHCGGCNKVCKSRRGTCCGGRCVDLDSDKDNCGRCWNQCSNKCNYGFCDYA
;
A
#
# COMPACT_ATOMS: atom_id res chain seq x y z
N MET A 1 35.84 -33.71 -23.46
CA MET A 1 36.88 -32.74 -23.05
C MET A 1 36.66 -31.54 -23.95
N ILE A 2 35.91 -30.51 -23.56
CA ILE A 2 36.41 -29.23 -23.06
C ILE A 2 35.25 -28.59 -22.27
N ARG A 3 35.16 -28.95 -20.99
CA ARG A 3 34.55 -28.10 -19.97
C ARG A 3 35.69 -27.23 -19.42
N SER A 4 35.39 -26.04 -18.94
CA SER A 4 36.28 -25.25 -18.05
C SER A 4 37.27 -24.25 -18.66
N PHE A 5 36.85 -23.41 -19.63
CA PHE A 5 37.63 -22.21 -19.99
C PHE A 5 36.81 -20.91 -20.11
N ALA A 6 35.56 -20.89 -19.63
CA ALA A 6 34.71 -19.70 -19.70
C ALA A 6 34.37 -19.10 -18.32
N VAL A 7 35.11 -19.45 -17.25
CA VAL A 7 34.81 -19.01 -15.87
C VAL A 7 35.96 -18.17 -15.26
N LEU A 8 36.95 -17.74 -16.05
CA LEU A 8 38.18 -17.12 -15.52
C LEU A 8 38.43 -15.65 -15.91
N LEU A 9 37.42 -14.89 -16.36
CA LEU A 9 37.66 -13.49 -16.80
C LEU A 9 36.54 -12.50 -16.46
N ILE A 10 35.95 -12.56 -15.26
CA ILE A 10 35.09 -11.46 -14.78
C ILE A 10 35.25 -11.19 -13.28
N MET A 11 36.50 -11.02 -12.82
CA MET A 11 36.78 -10.40 -11.52
C MET A 11 37.65 -9.18 -11.77
N ALA A 12 37.02 -8.09 -12.23
CA ALA A 12 37.68 -6.81 -12.42
C ALA A 12 36.85 -5.70 -11.77
N LEU A 13 37.48 -5.07 -10.78
CA LEU A 13 37.31 -3.67 -10.35
C LEU A 13 36.11 -3.37 -9.42
N ALA A 14 36.16 -3.92 -8.21
CA ALA A 14 35.66 -3.19 -7.05
C ALA A 14 36.68 -2.08 -6.70
N ALA A 15 36.57 -0.92 -7.34
CA ALA A 15 37.29 0.28 -6.92
C ALA A 15 36.68 0.76 -5.59
N VAL A 16 37.30 0.36 -4.48
CA VAL A 16 37.00 0.90 -3.16
C VAL A 16 37.51 2.34 -3.12
N VAL A 17 36.63 3.30 -3.37
CA VAL A 17 36.92 4.71 -3.16
C VAL A 17 36.89 4.95 -1.65
N ILE A 18 38.07 5.03 -1.05
CA ILE A 18 38.24 5.42 0.36
C ILE A 18 37.99 6.93 0.43
N VAL A 19 36.77 7.34 0.74
CA VAL A 19 36.44 8.75 1.02
C VAL A 19 36.79 9.01 2.49
N PRO A 20 37.68 9.98 2.81
CA PRO A 20 37.92 10.35 4.20
C PRO A 20 36.66 10.99 4.82
N PRO A 21 36.40 10.81 6.14
CA PRO A 21 35.29 11.49 6.79
C PRO A 21 35.60 12.99 6.87
N VAL A 22 34.90 13.80 6.07
CA VAL A 22 34.85 15.25 6.27
C VAL A 22 34.09 15.50 7.57
N ALA A 23 34.78 16.04 8.57
CA ALA A 23 34.16 16.53 9.79
C ALA A 23 33.23 17.70 9.45
N THR A 24 31.92 17.46 9.46
CA THR A 24 30.93 18.53 9.37
C THR A 24 30.94 19.29 10.68
N VAL A 25 31.47 20.52 10.65
CA VAL A 25 31.33 21.51 11.72
C VAL A 25 29.83 21.71 11.99
N GLY A 26 29.44 21.53 13.24
CA GLY A 26 28.07 21.67 13.70
C GLY A 26 27.50 23.04 13.35
N GLN A 27 26.47 23.06 12.51
CA GLN A 27 25.51 24.14 12.49
C GLN A 27 24.50 23.82 13.59
N ALA A 28 24.73 24.42 14.75
CA ALA A 28 23.63 24.72 15.67
C ALA A 28 22.63 25.57 14.89
N GLY A 29 21.67 24.92 14.25
CA GLY A 29 20.51 25.56 13.69
C GLY A 29 19.87 26.37 14.80
N LEU A 30 19.82 27.68 14.61
CA LEU A 30 19.03 28.61 15.41
C LEU A 30 17.67 27.97 15.69
N PRO A 31 17.15 28.00 16.92
CA PRO A 31 15.83 27.45 17.19
C PRO A 31 14.85 28.13 16.24
N ALA A 32 14.23 27.35 15.36
CA ALA A 32 13.15 27.84 14.54
C ALA A 32 12.17 28.51 15.50
N ARG A 33 12.02 29.84 15.40
CA ARG A 33 10.96 30.59 16.07
C ARG A 33 9.65 30.10 15.48
N ARG A 34 9.20 28.94 15.97
CA ARG A 34 7.91 28.35 15.66
C ARG A 34 6.92 29.17 16.49
N SER A 35 6.51 30.27 15.88
CA SER A 35 5.44 31.12 16.35
C SER A 35 4.27 30.20 16.72
N ARG A 36 3.94 30.10 18.00
CA ARG A 36 2.94 29.14 18.53
C ARG A 36 1.50 29.50 18.12
N PHE A 37 1.35 30.49 17.23
CA PHE A 37 0.09 31.01 16.72
C PHE A 37 -0.51 30.20 15.57
N LEU A 38 0.06 29.04 15.23
CA LEU A 38 -0.65 28.02 14.47
C LEU A 38 -0.54 26.68 15.19
N SER A 39 -1.29 26.55 16.29
CA SER A 39 -1.93 25.27 16.59
C SER A 39 -3.07 25.03 15.58
N ALA A 40 -2.72 25.04 14.30
CA ALA A 40 -3.59 24.47 13.29
C ALA A 40 -3.32 22.97 13.38
N ASN A 41 -4.30 22.21 13.85
CA ASN A 41 -4.47 20.84 13.41
C ASN A 41 -4.31 20.88 11.89
N ALA A 42 -3.10 20.56 11.40
CA ALA A 42 -2.85 20.48 9.98
C ALA A 42 -3.89 19.47 9.51
N LEU A 43 -4.84 19.94 8.71
CA LEU A 43 -5.87 19.08 8.13
C LEU A 43 -5.17 17.82 7.63
N PRO A 44 -5.74 16.62 7.84
CA PRO A 44 -5.20 15.42 7.22
C PRO A 44 -4.87 15.79 5.78
N SER A 45 -3.62 15.54 5.35
CA SER A 45 -3.12 16.03 4.06
C SER A 45 -4.07 15.70 2.90
N TYR A 46 -4.89 14.67 3.09
CA TYR A 46 -5.88 14.06 2.21
C TYR A 46 -7.36 14.41 2.55
N GLU A 47 -7.64 15.56 3.19
CA GLU A 47 -9.03 16.05 3.35
C GLU A 47 -9.54 16.67 2.04
N CYS A 48 -10.30 15.88 1.27
CA CYS A 48 -10.82 16.22 -0.05
C CYS A 48 -12.11 17.05 -0.03
N SER A 49 -12.66 17.37 1.15
CA SER A 49 -13.76 18.35 1.27
C SER A 49 -13.28 19.79 1.23
N LYS A 50 -12.08 20.06 1.76
CA LYS A 50 -11.49 21.41 1.80
C LYS A 50 -10.52 21.66 0.66
N LYS A 51 -9.88 20.59 0.18
CA LYS A 51 -9.08 20.57 -1.05
C LYS A 51 -9.88 19.97 -2.19
N SER A 52 -9.30 19.88 -3.38
CA SER A 52 -9.90 19.15 -4.50
C SER A 52 -9.82 17.63 -4.32
N ALA A 53 -10.74 16.90 -4.97
CA ALA A 53 -10.72 15.43 -5.00
C ALA A 53 -9.42 14.85 -5.59
N SER A 54 -8.66 15.63 -6.36
CA SER A 54 -7.35 15.22 -6.88
C SER A 54 -6.34 14.89 -5.79
N VAL A 55 -6.49 15.41 -4.57
CA VAL A 55 -5.62 15.04 -3.43
C VAL A 55 -5.69 13.55 -3.09
N CYS A 56 -6.77 12.88 -3.49
CA CYS A 56 -6.93 11.43 -3.32
C CYS A 56 -6.12 10.62 -4.34
N LEU A 57 -5.65 11.24 -5.42
CA LEU A 57 -4.81 10.59 -6.42
C LEU A 57 -3.32 10.70 -6.10
N GLU A 58 -2.95 11.53 -5.13
CA GLU A 58 -1.57 11.72 -4.72
C GLU A 58 -0.99 10.44 -4.07
N PRO A 59 0.31 10.14 -4.27
CA PRO A 59 0.97 9.03 -3.61
C PRO A 59 0.85 9.10 -2.08
N GLY A 60 0.49 7.98 -1.46
CA GLY A 60 0.32 7.89 -0.01
C GLY A 60 -1.06 8.35 0.50
N SER A 61 -1.97 8.76 -0.39
CA SER A 61 -3.37 8.91 -0.01
C SER A 61 -3.97 7.55 0.40
N PRO A 62 -4.97 7.52 1.29
CA PRO A 62 -5.63 6.27 1.67
C PRO A 62 -6.47 5.62 0.56
N GLY A 63 -6.62 6.29 -0.60
CA GLY A 63 -7.29 5.77 -1.77
C GLY A 63 -7.87 6.88 -2.66
N ALA A 64 -8.26 6.51 -3.88
CA ALA A 64 -8.60 7.46 -4.94
C ALA A 64 -9.98 8.12 -4.81
N THR A 65 -10.86 7.64 -3.93
CA THR A 65 -12.25 8.10 -3.86
C THR A 65 -12.46 9.07 -2.70
N CYS A 66 -13.01 10.25 -2.97
CA CYS A 66 -13.42 11.17 -1.91
C CYS A 66 -14.80 10.79 -1.33
N CYS A 67 -14.85 10.37 -0.07
CA CYS A 67 -16.06 10.00 0.65
C CYS A 67 -16.18 10.82 1.92
N GLY A 68 -17.24 11.64 2.03
CA GLY A 68 -17.47 12.46 3.24
C GLY A 68 -16.30 13.40 3.60
N GLY A 69 -15.52 13.81 2.60
CA GLY A 69 -14.34 14.67 2.80
C GLY A 69 -13.04 13.96 3.09
N GLN A 70 -13.03 12.63 3.13
CA GLN A 70 -11.82 11.84 3.29
C GLN A 70 -11.56 10.97 2.05
N CYS A 71 -10.30 10.86 1.67
CA CYS A 71 -9.88 9.93 0.64
C CYS A 71 -9.93 8.51 1.19
N VAL A 72 -10.60 7.61 0.47
CA VAL A 72 -10.77 6.20 0.82
C VAL A 72 -10.53 5.32 -0.39
N ASP A 73 -10.05 4.11 -0.15
CA ASP A 73 -9.94 3.10 -1.18
C ASP A 73 -11.25 2.33 -1.30
N THR A 74 -11.84 2.34 -2.49
CA THR A 74 -13.07 1.58 -2.76
C THR A 74 -12.79 0.20 -3.35
N VAL A 75 -11.53 -0.13 -3.62
CA VAL A 75 -11.12 -1.38 -4.28
C VAL A 75 -10.79 -2.48 -3.27
N SER A 76 -10.18 -2.13 -2.14
CA SER A 76 -9.78 -3.10 -1.09
C SER A 76 -10.35 -2.80 0.30
N SER A 77 -10.93 -1.62 0.55
CA SER A 77 -11.50 -1.33 1.87
C SER A 77 -12.77 -2.14 2.13
N PRO A 78 -12.85 -2.93 3.21
CA PRO A 78 -14.08 -3.63 3.58
C PRO A 78 -15.18 -2.67 4.05
N TYR A 79 -14.85 -1.41 4.36
CA TYR A 79 -15.80 -0.39 4.82
C TYR A 79 -16.33 0.50 3.68
N HIS A 80 -15.68 0.47 2.51
CA HIS A 80 -15.99 1.31 1.34
C HIS A 80 -15.98 0.51 0.03
N CYS A 81 -16.29 -0.79 0.10
CA CYS A 81 -16.11 -1.68 -1.04
C CYS A 81 -17.08 -1.37 -2.19
N GLY A 82 -16.53 -0.95 -3.32
CA GLY A 82 -17.29 -0.53 -4.49
C GLY A 82 -18.02 0.82 -4.30
N GLY A 83 -17.68 1.58 -3.27
CA GLY A 83 -18.22 2.93 -3.06
C GLY A 83 -18.26 3.39 -1.60
N CYS A 84 -18.54 4.67 -1.41
CA CYS A 84 -18.61 5.29 -0.09
C CYS A 84 -19.58 4.58 0.85
N ASN A 85 -19.11 4.31 2.07
CA ASN A 85 -19.86 3.65 3.16
C ASN A 85 -20.52 2.31 2.78
N LYS A 86 -20.01 1.62 1.75
CA LYS A 86 -20.45 0.26 1.39
C LYS A 86 -19.66 -0.78 2.17
N VAL A 87 -20.14 -1.08 3.37
CA VAL A 87 -19.52 -2.09 4.24
C VAL A 87 -19.89 -3.50 3.76
N CYS A 88 -18.91 -4.40 3.67
CA CYS A 88 -19.17 -5.81 3.42
C CYS A 88 -19.93 -6.42 4.62
N LYS A 89 -21.15 -6.93 4.37
CA LYS A 89 -22.09 -7.38 5.42
C LYS A 89 -21.65 -8.66 6.14
N SER A 90 -20.88 -9.52 5.48
CA SER A 90 -20.38 -10.77 6.06
C SER A 90 -19.26 -10.45 7.05
N ARG A 91 -19.24 -11.14 8.21
CA ARG A 91 -18.08 -11.07 9.14
C ARG A 91 -16.76 -11.49 8.48
N ARG A 92 -16.83 -12.22 7.38
CA ARG A 92 -15.70 -12.67 6.56
C ARG A 92 -15.71 -12.05 5.16
N GLY A 93 -16.56 -11.03 4.96
CA GLY A 93 -16.69 -10.31 3.70
C GLY A 93 -15.43 -9.51 3.41
N THR A 94 -14.70 -9.90 2.38
CA THR A 94 -13.48 -9.23 1.93
C THR A 94 -13.79 -8.40 0.70
N CYS A 95 -13.17 -7.23 0.57
CA CYS A 95 -13.29 -6.43 -0.65
C CYS A 95 -12.26 -6.88 -1.68
N CYS A 96 -12.72 -7.50 -2.75
CA CYS A 96 -11.90 -7.90 -3.88
C CYS A 96 -12.30 -7.08 -5.10
N GLY A 97 -11.53 -6.05 -5.44
CA GLY A 97 -11.71 -5.29 -6.67
C GLY A 97 -12.96 -4.41 -6.63
N GLY A 98 -13.35 -3.93 -5.45
CA GLY A 98 -14.59 -3.19 -5.24
C GLY A 98 -15.85 -4.06 -5.18
N ARG A 99 -15.71 -5.38 -5.04
CA ARG A 99 -16.82 -6.30 -4.77
C ARG A 99 -16.59 -7.02 -3.44
N CYS A 100 -17.62 -7.02 -2.59
CA CYS A 100 -17.61 -7.85 -1.40
C CYS A 100 -17.77 -9.32 -1.80
N VAL A 101 -16.82 -10.14 -1.38
CA VAL A 101 -16.80 -11.59 -1.61
C VAL A 101 -16.63 -12.32 -0.29
N ASP A 102 -17.12 -13.55 -0.21
CA ASP A 102 -16.92 -14.42 0.95
C ASP A 102 -15.79 -15.40 0.65
N LEU A 103 -14.64 -15.21 1.29
CA LEU A 103 -13.45 -16.01 1.01
C LEU A 103 -13.63 -17.49 1.42
N ASP A 104 -14.64 -17.84 2.21
CA ASP A 104 -14.78 -19.24 2.65
C ASP A 104 -15.54 -20.14 1.68
N SER A 105 -16.38 -19.53 0.84
CA SER A 105 -17.39 -20.22 0.07
C SER A 105 -17.41 -19.78 -1.39
N ASP A 106 -16.88 -18.60 -1.72
CA ASP A 106 -16.75 -18.13 -3.09
C ASP A 106 -15.68 -18.94 -3.83
N LYS A 107 -16.13 -19.74 -4.80
CA LYS A 107 -15.26 -20.59 -5.63
C LYS A 107 -14.22 -19.78 -6.41
N ASP A 108 -14.49 -18.52 -6.74
CA ASP A 108 -13.59 -17.67 -7.54
C ASP A 108 -12.65 -16.83 -6.66
N ASN A 109 -12.87 -16.81 -5.34
CA ASN A 109 -12.11 -16.00 -4.37
C ASN A 109 -11.73 -16.79 -3.10
N CYS A 110 -11.48 -18.09 -3.22
CA CYS A 110 -11.38 -18.98 -2.08
C CYS A 110 -10.10 -18.75 -1.26
N GLY A 111 -10.21 -18.41 0.03
CA GLY A 111 -9.11 -18.11 0.95
C GLY A 111 -8.41 -16.79 0.67
N ARG A 112 -8.41 -16.34 -0.60
CA ARG A 112 -8.04 -15.00 -1.02
C ARG A 112 -8.78 -14.65 -2.32
N CYS A 113 -9.16 -13.40 -2.42
CA CYS A 113 -9.21 -12.60 -3.63
C CYS A 113 -8.55 -13.22 -4.88
N TRP A 114 -9.34 -13.48 -5.94
CA TRP A 114 -8.96 -14.07 -7.23
C TRP A 114 -8.30 -15.47 -7.19
N ASN A 115 -8.54 -16.24 -6.13
CA ASN A 115 -8.13 -17.64 -6.05
C ASN A 115 -9.29 -18.56 -6.46
N GLN A 116 -9.31 -18.94 -7.73
CA GLN A 116 -10.35 -19.79 -8.27
C GLN A 116 -10.07 -21.29 -8.00
N CYS A 117 -11.03 -21.97 -7.39
CA CYS A 117 -11.01 -23.43 -7.20
C CYS A 117 -11.60 -24.14 -8.41
N SER A 118 -11.22 -25.41 -8.61
CA SER A 118 -11.82 -26.23 -9.68
C SER A 118 -13.25 -26.64 -9.32
N ASN A 119 -13.47 -27.28 -8.16
CA ASN A 119 -14.80 -27.80 -7.79
C ASN A 119 -15.50 -26.96 -6.73
N LYS A 120 -14.95 -26.87 -5.51
CA LYS A 120 -15.62 -26.21 -4.37
C LYS A 120 -14.64 -25.43 -3.50
N CYS A 121 -15.14 -24.38 -2.86
CA CYS A 121 -14.47 -23.69 -1.78
C CYS A 121 -15.16 -24.03 -0.47
N ASN A 122 -14.41 -24.54 0.51
CA ASN A 122 -14.91 -24.82 1.85
C ASN A 122 -13.94 -24.25 2.87
N TYR A 123 -14.45 -23.39 3.76
CA TYR A 123 -13.68 -22.77 4.86
C TYR A 123 -12.40 -22.07 4.38
N GLY A 124 -12.39 -21.58 3.15
CA GLY A 124 -11.25 -20.87 2.55
C GLY A 124 -10.23 -21.78 1.86
N PHE A 125 -10.55 -23.05 1.68
CA PHE A 125 -9.69 -24.03 1.02
C PHE A 125 -10.37 -24.67 -0.19
N CYS A 126 -9.64 -24.72 -1.31
CA CYS A 126 -10.11 -25.39 -2.51
C CYS A 126 -10.14 -26.90 -2.32
N ASP A 127 -11.25 -27.50 -2.73
CA ASP A 127 -11.45 -28.95 -2.76
C ASP A 127 -11.28 -29.62 -1.38
N TYR A 128 -11.36 -28.83 -0.28
CA TYR A 128 -11.34 -29.33 1.08
C TYR A 128 -12.64 -30.12 1.36
N ALA A 129 -12.46 -31.35 1.85
CA ALA A 129 -13.52 -32.34 2.02
C ALA A 129 -14.32 -32.11 3.29
#